data_AF-A0A2Z6UL58-F1
#
_entry.id   AF-A0A2Z6UL58-F1
#
_cell.length_a   1.000
_cell.length_b   1.000
_cell.length_c   1.000
_cell.angle_alpha   90.00
_cell.angle_beta   90.00
_cell.angle_gamma   90.00
#
_symmetry.space_group_name_H-M   'P 1'
#
loop_
_entity.id
_entity.type
_entity.pdbx_description
1 polymer ?
#
loop_
_entity_poly.entity_id
_entity_poly.type
_entity_poly.pdbx_seq_one_letter_code
_entity_poly.pdbx_strand_id
1 'polypeptide(L)'
;MKSSWYSSIVEHRERVVALLENTPSLKSHLAIAIDKTYPKSRKIAIKESKLADFGIAIPPEETYPLDCPFSLEQILDEDFYA
;
A
#
# COMPACT_ATOMS: atom_id res chain seq x y z
N MET A 1 3.22 -7.43 -21.33
CA MET A 1 4.17 -7.33 -20.20
C MET A 1 3.35 -7.13 -18.94
N LYS A 2 3.45 -8.02 -17.94
CA LYS A 2 2.84 -7.74 -16.63
C LYS A 2 3.67 -6.63 -15.99
N SER A 3 3.05 -5.48 -15.71
CA SER A 3 3.65 -4.46 -14.86
C SER A 3 4.01 -5.11 -13.54
N SER A 4 5.23 -4.87 -13.05
CA SER A 4 5.60 -5.25 -11.70
C SER A 4 4.63 -4.59 -10.71
N TRP A 5 4.37 -5.24 -9.57
CA TRP A 5 3.63 -4.63 -8.45
C TRP A 5 4.26 -3.29 -8.07
N TYR A 6 5.60 -3.17 -8.20
CA TYR A 6 6.34 -1.97 -7.85
C TYR A 6 5.99 -0.81 -8.77
N SER A 7 5.88 -1.05 -10.07
CA SER A 7 5.49 -0.02 -11.04
C SER A 7 4.07 0.47 -10.80
N SER A 8 3.16 -0.43 -10.37
CA SER A 8 1.81 -0.01 -9.98
C SER A 8 1.84 0.86 -8.72
N ILE A 9 2.65 0.54 -7.71
CA ILE A 9 2.73 1.37 -6.49
C ILE A 9 3.29 2.77 -6.82
N VAL A 10 4.35 2.85 -7.65
CA VAL A 10 4.92 4.13 -8.10
C VAL A 10 3.87 4.99 -8.82
N GLU A 11 3.13 4.43 -9.78
CA GLU A 11 2.09 5.17 -10.51
C GLU A 11 0.96 5.68 -9.60
N HIS A 12 0.50 4.85 -8.65
CA HIS A 12 -0.55 5.28 -7.72
C HIS A 12 -0.06 6.36 -6.75
N ARG A 13 1.21 6.29 -6.31
CA ARG A 13 1.80 7.34 -5.46
C ARG A 13 1.86 8.68 -6.17
N GLU A 14 2.39 8.71 -7.39
CA GLU A 14 2.44 9.92 -8.21
C GLU A 14 1.06 10.55 -8.37
N ARG A 15 0.02 9.74 -8.59
CA ARG A 15 -1.37 10.23 -8.67
C ARG A 15 -1.87 10.81 -7.37
N VAL A 16 -1.52 10.23 -6.23
CA VAL A 16 -1.88 10.78 -4.92
C VAL A 16 -1.15 12.11 -4.71
N VAL A 17 0.15 12.19 -4.99
CA VAL A 17 0.93 13.43 -4.87
C VAL A 17 0.33 14.53 -5.75
N ALA A 18 0.11 14.26 -7.03
CA ALA A 18 -0.50 15.22 -7.96
C ALA A 18 -1.89 15.68 -7.51
N LEU A 19 -2.71 14.77 -6.94
CA LEU A 19 -4.02 15.14 -6.39
C LEU A 19 -3.90 16.08 -5.18
N LEU A 20 -2.91 15.84 -4.31
CA LEU A 20 -2.66 16.69 -3.13
C LEU A 20 -2.08 18.05 -3.51
N GLU A 21 -1.29 18.14 -4.57
CA GLU A 21 -0.82 19.42 -5.12
C GLU A 21 -1.99 20.26 -5.63
N ASN A 22 -2.91 19.64 -6.38
CA ASN A 22 -4.09 20.30 -6.91
C ASN A 22 -5.14 20.62 -5.84
N THR A 23 -5.22 19.80 -4.77
CA THR A 23 -6.20 19.96 -3.69
C THR A 23 -5.58 19.71 -2.31
N PRO A 24 -4.83 20.67 -1.74
CA PRO A 24 -4.09 20.48 -0.49
C PRO A 24 -4.94 20.13 0.73
N SER A 25 -6.22 20.53 0.73
CA SER A 25 -7.17 20.20 1.80
C SER A 25 -7.42 18.70 1.93
N LEU A 26 -7.14 17.90 0.91
CA LEU A 26 -7.27 16.44 0.98
C LEU A 26 -6.22 15.79 1.89
N LYS A 27 -5.13 16.49 2.24
CA LYS A 27 -4.09 15.94 3.13
C LYS A 27 -4.65 15.49 4.48
N SER A 28 -5.57 16.25 5.07
CA SER A 28 -6.20 15.89 6.34
C SER A 28 -7.09 14.64 6.26
N HIS A 29 -7.54 14.27 5.06
CA HIS A 29 -8.39 13.11 4.83
C HIS A 29 -7.60 11.81 4.63
N LEU A 30 -6.28 11.88 4.44
CA LEU A 30 -5.46 10.70 4.15
C LEU A 30 -5.40 9.73 5.34
N ALA A 31 -5.34 10.23 6.57
CA ALA A 31 -5.40 9.37 7.77
C ALA A 31 -6.69 8.54 7.80
N ILE A 32 -7.84 9.19 7.56
CA ILE A 32 -9.14 8.53 7.48
C ILE A 32 -9.18 7.51 6.32
N ALA A 33 -8.56 7.85 5.19
CA ALA A 33 -8.48 6.96 4.04
C ALA A 33 -7.65 5.70 4.36
N ILE A 34 -6.51 5.84 5.05
CA ILE A 34 -5.66 4.72 5.48
C ILE A 34 -6.44 3.81 6.43
N ASP A 35 -7.06 4.35 7.48
CA ASP A 35 -7.83 3.56 8.45
C ASP A 35 -8.94 2.74 7.78
N LYS A 36 -9.62 3.34 6.80
CA LYS A 36 -10.71 2.67 6.05
C LYS A 36 -10.22 1.62 5.05
N THR A 37 -9.02 1.79 4.51
CA THR A 37 -8.51 0.96 3.42
C THR A 37 -7.57 -0.15 3.91
N TYR A 38 -6.78 0.09 4.96
CA TYR A 38 -5.80 -0.87 5.46
C TYR A 38 -6.40 -2.27 5.76
N PRO A 39 -7.56 -2.40 6.44
CA PRO A 39 -8.15 -3.73 6.67
C PRO A 39 -8.50 -4.49 5.38
N LYS A 40 -8.80 -3.77 4.29
CA LYS A 40 -9.06 -4.36 2.98
C LYS A 40 -7.75 -4.72 2.30
N SER A 41 -6.76 -3.84 2.33
CA SER A 41 -5.41 -4.07 1.80
C SER A 41 -4.75 -5.29 2.45
N ARG A 42 -4.86 -5.44 3.77
CA ARG A 42 -4.41 -6.62 4.53
C ARG A 42 -5.02 -7.92 3.97
N LYS A 43 -6.34 -7.93 3.73
CA LYS A 43 -7.05 -9.09 3.16
C LYS A 43 -6.59 -9.40 1.72
N ILE A 44 -6.30 -8.38 0.93
CA ILE A 44 -5.77 -8.56 -0.43
C ILE A 44 -4.36 -9.16 -0.34
N ALA A 45 -3.48 -8.60 0.48
CA ALA A 45 -2.11 -9.10 0.65
C ALA A 45 -2.06 -10.58 1.10
N ILE A 46 -2.93 -10.99 2.02
CA ILE A 46 -3.08 -12.40 2.46
C ILE A 46 -3.57 -13.30 1.32
N LYS A 47 -4.46 -12.81 0.45
CA LYS A 47 -4.96 -13.59 -0.69
C LYS A 47 -3.90 -13.75 -1.76
N GLU A 48 -3.20 -12.67 -2.10
CA GLU A 48 -2.12 -12.66 -3.09
C GLU A 48 -0.93 -13.51 -2.64
N SER A 49 -0.58 -13.52 -1.35
CA SER A 49 0.51 -14.38 -0.85
C SER A 49 0.23 -15.87 -1.00
N LYS A 50 -1.05 -16.27 -0.95
CA LYS A 50 -1.48 -17.66 -1.23
C LYS A 50 -1.35 -18.05 -2.71
N LEU A 51 -1.13 -17.08 -3.60
CA LEU A 51 -0.85 -17.28 -5.02
C LEU A 51 0.65 -17.27 -5.33
N ALA A 52 1.52 -17.19 -4.32
CA ALA A 52 2.96 -17.19 -4.52
C ALA A 52 3.43 -18.55 -5.07
N ASP A 53 4.10 -18.53 -6.22
CA ASP A 53 4.70 -19.69 -6.86
C ASP A 53 6.20 -19.80 -6.52
N PHE A 54 6.86 -20.88 -6.99
CA PHE A 54 8.32 -21.07 -6.94
C PHE A 54 8.94 -21.23 -5.54
N GLY A 55 8.22 -21.82 -4.60
CA GLY A 55 8.76 -22.16 -3.26
C GLY A 55 8.91 -20.97 -2.32
N ILE A 56 8.25 -19.85 -2.62
CA ILE A 56 8.14 -18.72 -1.72
C ILE A 56 7.29 -19.14 -0.51
N ALA A 57 7.79 -18.88 0.69
CA ALA A 57 7.07 -19.18 1.92
C ALA A 57 5.79 -18.34 2.01
N ILE A 58 4.66 -18.99 2.32
CA ILE A 58 3.38 -18.32 2.56
C ILE A 58 3.33 -17.94 4.05
N PRO A 59 3.35 -16.65 4.41
CA PRO A 59 3.29 -16.25 5.81
C PRO A 59 1.92 -16.60 6.42
N PRO A 60 1.87 -17.04 7.69
CA PRO A 60 0.60 -17.18 8.43
C PRO A 60 -0.18 -15.86 8.49
N GLU A 61 -1.51 -15.91 8.61
CA GLU A 61 -2.33 -14.70 8.58
C GLU A 61 -2.04 -13.75 9.75
N GLU A 62 -1.61 -14.28 10.88
CA GLU A 62 -1.21 -13.51 12.07
C GLU A 62 0.07 -12.68 11.88
N THR A 63 0.90 -12.98 10.87
CA THR A 63 2.10 -12.18 10.60
C THR A 63 1.77 -10.85 9.93
N TYR A 64 0.55 -10.70 9.41
CA TYR A 64 0.07 -9.47 8.81
C TYR A 64 -0.48 -8.56 9.92
N PRO A 65 0.10 -7.35 10.13
CA PRO A 65 -0.32 -6.44 11.18
C PRO A 65 -1.82 -6.12 11.08
N LEU A 66 -2.45 -5.89 12.24
CA LEU A 66 -3.87 -5.50 12.30
C LEU A 66 -4.06 -4.02 11.98
N ASP A 67 -3.08 -3.21 12.39
CA ASP A 67 -3.01 -1.78 12.13
C ASP A 67 -1.91 -1.47 11.10
N CYS A 68 -2.06 -0.36 10.37
CA CYS A 68 -1.06 0.05 9.39
C CYS A 68 0.29 0.29 10.07
N PRO A 69 1.35 -0.46 9.71
CA PRO A 69 2.67 -0.30 10.34
C PRO A 69 3.44 0.90 9.78
N PHE A 70 2.90 1.56 8.75
CA PHE A 70 3.56 2.65 8.03
C PHE A 70 2.87 3.97 8.31
N SER A 71 3.68 5.02 8.49
CA SER A 71 3.19 6.39 8.58
C SER A 71 2.74 6.90 7.21
N LEU A 72 1.98 8.01 7.21
CA LEU A 72 1.57 8.65 5.96
C LEU A 72 2.79 9.10 5.13
N GLU A 73 3.82 9.61 5.79
CA GLU A 73 5.07 10.04 5.17
C GLU A 73 5.75 8.86 4.48
N GLN A 74 5.85 7.70 5.13
CA GLN A 74 6.42 6.48 4.55
C GLN A 74 5.59 5.96 3.36
N ILE A 75 4.26 6.05 3.43
CA ILE A 75 3.38 5.61 2.35
C ILE A 75 3.59 6.47 1.09
N LEU A 76 3.81 7.78 1.25
CA LEU A 76 3.98 8.73 0.15
C LEU A 76 5.44 8.91 -0.29
N ASP A 77 6.41 8.46 0.49
CA ASP A 77 7.83 8.52 0.16
C ASP A 77 8.19 7.49 -0.92
N GLU A 78 8.57 7.99 -2.10
CA GLU A 78 8.96 7.20 -3.27
C GLU A 78 10.06 6.19 -2.94
N ASP A 79 11.03 6.57 -2.10
CA ASP A 79 12.22 5.80 -1.77
C ASP A 79 12.02 4.83 -0.58
N PHE A 80 10.83 4.81 0.03
CA PHE A 80 10.58 4.02 1.25
C PHE A 80 10.81 2.51 1.10
N TYR A 81 10.56 1.96 -0.09
CA TYR A 81 10.77 0.53 -0.39
C TYR A 81 11.80 0.31 -1.52
N ALA A 82 12.88 1.09 -1.57
CA ALA A 82 13.97 0.83 -2.51
C ALA A 82 14.75 -0.47 -2.19
#